data_AF-A0A1C5AZ31-F1
#
_entry.id   AF-A0A1C5AZ31-F1
#
_cell.length_a   1.000
_cell.length_b   1.000
_cell.length_c   1.000
_cell.angle_alpha   90.00
_cell.angle_beta   90.00
_cell.angle_gamma   90.00
#
_symmetry.space_group_name_H-M   'P 1'
#
loop_
_entity.id
_entity.type
_entity.pdbx_description
1 polymer ?
#
loop_
_entity_poly.entity_id
_entity_poly.type
_entity_poly.pdbx_seq_one_letter_code
_entity_poly.pdbx_strand_id
1 'polypeptide(L)'
;TLLGIGIHHIAFDGWSHTLLVHDLTHAYTARANGHAPVWDRPAPTLRQIHDEYTRLRTAADLPAQRAYWRSQLHGLPRQGDGGPTVSLEQALAWGPKAGHTVTVPAEVMQRWDRAAREHRFSRSSYFVAAFATALRAIHHQDDIGLLMVVAKRGSRVLDSAFTTRLNLNCVRVRFDGPQDDKLVLRVHETIADLMRAQDVPFAETADDPAAGLSSEVVASLPTFVYQDNLVLPLELPGCRTEEVVDPYAREVSNGLTVEVLPRVDHALLRVTIRTDYLPYRLAEELNGHMLRFLEAGPAPAPGR
;
A
#
# COMPACT_ATOMS: atom_id res chain seq x y z
N THR A 1 -24.16 -10.12 -23.99
CA THR A 1 -24.52 -9.96 -22.57
C THR A 1 -23.30 -9.54 -21.79
N LEU A 2 -23.41 -8.57 -20.89
CA LEU A 2 -22.33 -8.11 -20.02
C LEU A 2 -22.61 -8.60 -18.59
N LEU A 3 -21.59 -9.12 -17.91
CA LEU A 3 -21.64 -9.50 -16.49
C LEU A 3 -20.75 -8.54 -15.71
N GLY A 4 -21.26 -8.00 -14.60
CA GLY A 4 -20.50 -7.19 -13.65
C GLY A 4 -20.61 -7.79 -12.25
N ILE A 5 -19.51 -7.71 -11.48
CA ILE A 5 -19.45 -8.15 -10.09
C ILE A 5 -19.05 -6.95 -9.24
N GLY A 6 -19.93 -6.56 -8.30
CA GLY A 6 -19.64 -5.54 -7.31
C GLY A 6 -19.52 -6.16 -5.92
N ILE A 7 -18.39 -5.95 -5.26
CA ILE A 7 -18.13 -6.49 -3.91
C ILE A 7 -17.69 -5.36 -3.00
N HIS A 8 -18.31 -5.26 -1.83
CA HIS A 8 -17.91 -4.28 -0.83
C HIS A 8 -16.55 -4.64 -0.23
N HIS A 9 -15.68 -3.64 -0.06
CA HIS A 9 -14.34 -3.78 0.52
C HIS A 9 -14.35 -4.15 2.04
N ILE A 10 -15.46 -4.63 2.58
CA ILE A 10 -15.54 -5.24 3.93
C ILE A 10 -15.33 -6.76 3.87
N ALA A 11 -15.61 -7.35 2.69
CA ALA A 11 -15.55 -8.79 2.44
C ALA A 11 -14.46 -9.17 1.43
N PHE A 12 -13.69 -8.20 0.93
CA PHE A 12 -12.77 -8.36 -0.19
C PHE A 12 -11.58 -7.43 -0.10
N ASP A 13 -10.39 -7.93 -0.40
CA ASP A 13 -9.14 -7.16 -0.55
C ASP A 13 -8.38 -7.64 -1.80
N GLY A 14 -7.20 -7.08 -2.06
CA GLY A 14 -6.40 -7.46 -3.22
C GLY A 14 -6.01 -8.94 -3.27
N TRP A 15 -5.89 -9.63 -2.11
CA TRP A 15 -5.61 -11.06 -2.06
C TRP A 15 -6.84 -11.90 -2.48
N SER A 16 -8.02 -11.45 -2.07
CA SER A 16 -9.30 -12.05 -2.44
C SER A 16 -9.54 -12.02 -3.95
N HIS A 17 -8.93 -11.07 -4.68
CA HIS A 17 -9.01 -10.99 -6.13
C HIS A 17 -8.43 -12.21 -6.84
N THR A 18 -7.23 -12.66 -6.46
CA THR A 18 -6.59 -13.84 -7.07
C THR A 18 -7.44 -15.09 -6.84
N LEU A 19 -8.01 -15.24 -5.64
CA LEU A 19 -8.93 -16.34 -5.31
C LEU A 19 -10.19 -16.30 -6.16
N LEU A 20 -10.78 -15.10 -6.35
CA LEU A 20 -12.00 -14.94 -7.13
C LEU A 20 -11.77 -15.34 -8.59
N VAL A 21 -10.68 -14.87 -9.19
CA VAL A 21 -10.33 -15.20 -10.58
C VAL A 21 -10.14 -16.70 -10.76
N HIS A 22 -9.39 -17.34 -9.86
CA HIS A 22 -9.17 -18.78 -9.88
C HIS A 22 -10.49 -19.56 -9.76
N ASP A 23 -11.26 -19.29 -8.71
CA ASP A 23 -12.46 -20.06 -8.39
C ASP A 23 -13.56 -19.83 -9.44
N LEU A 24 -13.71 -18.61 -9.94
CA LEU A 24 -14.68 -18.31 -10.99
C LEU A 24 -14.31 -19.01 -12.31
N THR A 25 -13.04 -19.00 -12.68
CA THR A 25 -12.53 -19.70 -13.87
C THR A 25 -12.78 -21.21 -13.79
N HIS A 26 -12.47 -21.82 -12.63
CA HIS A 26 -12.70 -23.24 -12.37
C HIS A 26 -14.18 -23.60 -12.43
N ALA A 27 -15.01 -22.84 -11.71
CA ALA A 27 -16.45 -23.06 -11.65
C ALA A 27 -17.10 -22.92 -13.02
N TYR A 28 -16.73 -21.89 -13.77
CA TYR A 28 -17.24 -21.65 -15.11
C TYR A 28 -16.82 -22.77 -16.06
N THR A 29 -15.54 -23.17 -16.06
CA THR A 29 -15.02 -24.20 -16.97
C THR A 29 -15.69 -25.55 -16.73
N ALA A 30 -15.89 -25.94 -15.47
CA ALA A 30 -16.62 -27.17 -15.15
C ALA A 30 -18.06 -27.13 -15.68
N ARG A 31 -18.76 -26.01 -15.46
CA ARG A 31 -20.14 -25.82 -15.90
C ARG A 31 -20.28 -25.73 -17.42
N ALA A 32 -19.35 -25.08 -18.11
CA ALA A 32 -19.30 -25.01 -19.57
C ALA A 32 -19.13 -26.40 -20.20
N ASN A 33 -18.47 -27.32 -19.51
CA ASN A 33 -18.31 -28.71 -19.93
C ASN A 33 -19.42 -29.65 -19.42
N GLY A 34 -20.51 -29.12 -18.83
CA GLY A 34 -21.64 -29.92 -18.38
C GLY A 34 -21.45 -30.65 -17.04
N HIS A 35 -20.40 -30.33 -16.28
CA HIS A 35 -20.12 -30.94 -14.98
C HIS A 35 -20.37 -29.97 -13.82
N ALA A 36 -20.57 -30.51 -12.61
CA ALA A 36 -20.50 -29.69 -11.40
C ALA A 36 -19.03 -29.43 -11.04
N PRO A 37 -18.66 -28.22 -10.58
CA PRO A 37 -17.30 -27.98 -10.10
C PRO A 37 -17.03 -28.81 -8.84
N VAL A 38 -15.87 -29.46 -8.83
CA VAL A 38 -15.36 -30.21 -7.68
C VAL A 38 -14.27 -29.37 -7.02
N TRP A 39 -14.36 -29.21 -5.70
CA TRP A 39 -13.42 -28.41 -4.92
C TRP A 39 -12.61 -29.32 -4.02
N ASP A 40 -11.29 -29.13 -3.97
CA ASP A 40 -10.40 -29.93 -3.12
C ASP A 40 -10.69 -29.71 -1.63
N ARG A 41 -11.14 -28.49 -1.27
CA ARG A 41 -11.43 -28.09 0.10
C ARG A 41 -12.62 -27.12 0.13
N PRO A 42 -13.44 -27.12 1.18
CA PRO A 42 -14.43 -26.08 1.39
C PRO A 42 -13.76 -24.74 1.68
N ALA A 43 -14.38 -23.65 1.25
CA ALA A 43 -13.96 -22.31 1.64
C ALA A 43 -14.05 -22.14 3.17
N PRO A 44 -13.13 -21.40 3.80
CA PRO A 44 -13.20 -21.10 5.22
C PRO A 44 -14.52 -20.40 5.58
N THR A 45 -15.17 -20.87 6.64
CA THR A 45 -16.33 -20.19 7.22
C THR A 45 -15.92 -18.90 7.92
N LEU A 46 -16.86 -17.94 8.06
CA LEU A 46 -16.63 -16.72 8.85
C LEU A 46 -16.18 -17.03 10.29
N ARG A 47 -16.67 -18.13 10.88
CA ARG A 47 -16.24 -18.58 12.20
C ARG A 47 -14.76 -18.96 12.22
N GLN A 48 -14.30 -19.77 11.27
CA GLN A 48 -12.90 -20.16 11.14
C GLN A 48 -11.99 -18.94 10.90
N ILE A 49 -12.41 -18.01 10.03
CA ILE A 49 -11.67 -16.76 9.78
C ILE A 49 -11.55 -15.93 11.07
N HIS A 50 -12.64 -15.80 11.82
CA HIS A 50 -12.66 -15.07 13.08
C HIS A 50 -11.80 -15.75 14.16
N ASP A 51 -11.90 -17.06 14.32
CA ASP A 51 -11.09 -17.84 15.27
C ASP A 51 -9.60 -17.71 14.97
N GLU A 52 -9.21 -17.84 13.70
CA GLU A 52 -7.82 -17.74 13.31
C GLU A 52 -7.25 -16.35 13.58
N TYR A 53 -8.04 -15.30 13.31
CA TYR A 53 -7.65 -13.95 13.68
C TYR A 53 -7.48 -13.77 15.19
N THR A 54 -8.42 -14.25 15.99
CA THR A 54 -8.34 -14.17 17.44
C THR A 54 -7.10 -14.90 17.94
N ARG A 55 -6.83 -16.11 17.42
CA ARG A 55 -5.63 -16.89 17.74
C ARG A 55 -4.34 -16.12 17.44
N LEU A 56 -4.22 -15.53 16.24
CA LEU A 56 -3.05 -14.75 15.85
C LEU A 56 -2.87 -13.50 16.73
N ARG A 57 -3.96 -12.76 16.98
CA ARG A 57 -3.92 -11.56 17.82
C ARG A 57 -3.55 -11.88 19.28
N THR A 58 -4.05 -13.00 19.83
CA THR A 58 -3.71 -13.44 21.19
C THR A 58 -2.25 -13.90 21.30
N ALA A 59 -1.68 -14.45 20.23
CA ALA A 59 -0.28 -14.87 20.21
C ALA A 59 0.72 -13.71 20.07
N ALA A 60 0.26 -12.52 19.68
CA ALA A 60 1.11 -11.34 19.50
C ALA A 60 1.42 -10.65 20.85
N ASP A 61 2.64 -10.13 20.99
CA ASP A 61 3.04 -9.28 22.11
C ASP A 61 2.52 -7.84 21.92
N LEU A 62 1.19 -7.67 22.02
CA LEU A 62 0.55 -6.37 21.84
C LEU A 62 1.10 -5.28 22.78
N PRO A 63 1.43 -5.54 24.06
CA PRO A 63 2.09 -4.55 24.92
C PRO A 63 3.40 -4.01 24.33
N ALA A 64 4.30 -4.87 23.85
CA ALA A 64 5.56 -4.43 23.24
C ALA A 64 5.32 -3.66 21.94
N GLN A 65 4.39 -4.12 21.10
CA GLN A 65 4.06 -3.43 19.84
C GLN A 65 3.44 -2.04 20.08
N ARG A 66 2.57 -1.89 21.09
CA ARG A 66 2.05 -0.56 21.48
C ARG A 66 3.15 0.36 21.99
N ALA A 67 4.09 -0.16 22.79
CA ALA A 67 5.23 0.63 23.26
C ALA A 67 6.11 1.11 22.10
N TYR A 68 6.38 0.24 21.12
CA TYR A 68 7.05 0.61 19.87
C TYR A 68 6.31 1.76 19.17
N TRP A 69 5.00 1.60 18.96
CA TRP A 69 4.22 2.61 18.24
C TRP A 69 4.16 3.97 18.95
N ARG A 70 4.02 3.98 20.28
CA ARG A 70 4.11 5.22 21.07
C ARG A 70 5.45 5.91 20.85
N SER A 71 6.56 5.15 20.85
CA SER A 71 7.89 5.72 20.61
C SER A 71 8.06 6.24 19.18
N GLN A 72 7.55 5.52 18.18
CA GLN A 72 7.71 5.91 16.77
C GLN A 72 6.89 7.14 16.39
N LEU A 73 5.68 7.26 16.95
CA LEU A 73 4.73 8.31 16.56
C LEU A 73 4.79 9.55 17.45
N HIS A 74 5.49 9.47 18.58
CA HIS A 74 5.70 10.62 19.46
C HIS A 74 6.31 11.80 18.69
N GLY A 75 5.66 12.95 18.77
CA GLY A 75 6.12 14.18 18.10
C GLY A 75 6.18 14.08 16.59
N LEU A 76 5.37 13.22 15.96
CA LEU A 76 5.21 13.21 14.50
C LEU A 76 4.59 14.55 14.06
N PRO A 77 5.23 15.34 13.18
CA PRO A 77 4.66 16.60 12.74
C PRO A 77 3.48 16.37 11.80
N ARG A 78 2.63 17.39 11.69
CA ARG A 78 1.58 17.43 10.67
C ARG A 78 2.23 17.52 9.29
N GLN A 79 1.75 16.71 8.35
CA GLN A 79 2.31 16.62 7.01
C GLN A 79 1.75 17.74 6.13
N GLY A 80 2.61 18.37 5.33
CA GLY A 80 2.27 19.49 4.47
C GLY A 80 2.54 20.88 5.08
N ASP A 81 3.03 20.97 6.32
CA ASP A 81 3.20 22.25 7.04
C ASP A 81 4.48 23.04 6.69
N GLY A 82 5.47 22.41 6.05
CA GLY A 82 6.77 23.06 5.81
C GLY A 82 6.83 24.00 4.59
N GLY A 83 5.74 24.13 3.82
CA GLY A 83 5.69 24.99 2.63
C GLY A 83 4.28 25.46 2.27
N PRO A 84 4.14 26.51 1.44
CA PRO A 84 2.84 27.12 1.09
C PRO A 84 2.01 26.29 0.10
N THR A 85 2.45 25.08 -0.24
CA THR A 85 2.15 24.45 -1.54
C THR A 85 0.90 23.56 -1.54
N VAL A 86 0.19 23.43 -0.41
CA VAL A 86 -1.14 22.80 -0.17
C VAL A 86 -1.10 21.90 1.08
N SER A 87 -2.09 22.05 1.98
CA SER A 87 -2.27 21.16 3.13
C SER A 87 -2.64 19.74 2.68
N LEU A 88 -2.08 18.71 3.33
CA LEU A 88 -2.41 17.31 3.04
C LEU A 88 -3.61 16.79 3.86
N GLU A 89 -4.27 17.64 4.64
CA GLU A 89 -5.42 17.23 5.44
C GLU A 89 -6.56 16.64 4.62
N GLN A 90 -7.09 15.53 5.12
CA GLN A 90 -8.12 14.74 4.48
C GLN A 90 -9.40 14.79 5.31
N ALA A 91 -10.55 14.95 4.66
CA ALA A 91 -11.85 14.80 5.31
C ALA A 91 -12.39 13.37 5.17
N LEU A 92 -13.15 12.91 6.18
CA LEU A 92 -13.72 11.56 6.24
C LEU A 92 -14.83 11.27 5.21
N ALA A 93 -15.34 12.30 4.51
CA ALA A 93 -16.34 12.13 3.47
C ALA A 93 -15.73 11.55 2.18
N TRP A 94 -16.56 10.97 1.31
CA TRP A 94 -16.15 10.60 -0.05
C TRP A 94 -16.22 11.81 -0.96
N GLY A 95 -15.31 11.91 -1.94
CA GLY A 95 -15.25 13.05 -2.85
C GLY A 95 -14.55 12.71 -4.16
N PRO A 96 -14.67 13.58 -5.19
CA PRO A 96 -14.18 13.32 -6.54
C PRO A 96 -12.67 13.09 -6.56
N LYS A 97 -12.22 12.16 -7.42
CA LYS A 97 -10.79 11.87 -7.60
C LYS A 97 -10.28 12.02 -9.01
N ALA A 98 -8.98 12.28 -9.10
CA ALA A 98 -8.19 12.15 -10.33
C ALA A 98 -6.89 11.40 -10.04
N GLY A 99 -6.43 10.63 -11.03
CA GLY A 99 -5.16 9.90 -10.96
C GLY A 99 -4.19 10.38 -12.03
N HIS A 100 -2.91 10.44 -11.70
CA HIS A 100 -1.82 10.60 -12.66
C HIS A 100 -0.93 9.36 -12.59
N THR A 101 -0.69 8.70 -13.73
CA THR A 101 0.09 7.45 -13.80
C THR A 101 1.30 7.63 -14.69
N VAL A 102 2.48 7.26 -14.19
CA VAL A 102 3.72 7.19 -14.96
C VAL A 102 4.28 5.77 -14.93
N THR A 103 5.09 5.44 -15.93
CA THR A 103 5.78 4.14 -16.00
C THR A 103 7.20 4.31 -15.46
N VAL A 104 7.61 3.42 -14.55
CA VAL A 104 8.99 3.25 -14.12
C VAL A 104 9.65 2.23 -15.05
N PRO A 105 10.63 2.62 -15.89
CA PRO A 105 11.23 1.73 -16.88
C PRO A 105 11.91 0.50 -16.27
N ALA A 106 11.98 -0.57 -17.06
CA ALA A 106 12.57 -1.84 -16.61
C ALA A 106 14.04 -1.71 -16.19
N GLU A 107 14.82 -0.92 -16.92
CA GLU A 107 16.23 -0.65 -16.58
C GLU A 107 16.39 0.04 -15.22
N VAL A 108 15.46 0.93 -14.85
CA VAL A 108 15.46 1.62 -13.55
C VAL A 108 15.18 0.61 -12.44
N MET A 109 14.14 -0.22 -12.62
CA MET A 109 13.80 -1.30 -11.70
C MET A 109 14.97 -2.27 -11.51
N GLN A 110 15.61 -2.71 -12.59
CA GLN A 110 16.74 -3.64 -12.54
C GLN A 110 17.95 -3.09 -11.77
N ARG A 111 18.25 -1.79 -11.90
CA ARG A 111 19.33 -1.14 -11.12
C ARG A 111 19.04 -1.20 -9.63
N TRP A 112 17.83 -0.82 -9.22
CA TRP A 112 17.41 -0.88 -7.83
C TRP A 112 17.33 -2.30 -7.30
N ASP A 113 16.84 -3.26 -8.09
CA ASP A 113 16.75 -4.67 -7.71
C ASP A 113 18.11 -5.31 -7.48
N ARG A 114 19.12 -4.93 -8.28
CA ARG A 114 20.50 -5.37 -8.05
C ARG A 114 21.02 -4.84 -6.72
N ALA A 115 20.87 -3.55 -6.46
CA ALA A 115 21.27 -2.96 -5.18
C ALA A 115 20.47 -3.53 -4.00
N ALA A 116 19.18 -3.82 -4.19
CA ALA A 116 18.33 -4.45 -3.20
C ALA A 116 18.86 -5.83 -2.79
N ARG A 117 19.29 -6.63 -3.77
CA ARG A 117 19.94 -7.94 -3.51
C ARG A 117 21.29 -7.79 -2.81
N GLU A 118 22.10 -6.82 -3.23
CA GLU A 118 23.45 -6.60 -2.69
C GLU A 118 23.41 -6.07 -1.24
N HIS A 119 22.53 -5.12 -0.96
CA HIS A 119 22.42 -4.43 0.32
C HIS A 119 21.23 -4.87 1.19
N ARG A 120 20.49 -5.90 0.74
CA ARG A 120 19.41 -6.57 1.47
C ARG A 120 18.25 -5.66 1.90
N PHE A 121 17.80 -4.79 1.02
CA PHE A 121 16.53 -4.06 1.20
C PHE A 121 15.44 -4.59 0.25
N SER A 122 14.17 -4.28 0.53
CA SER A 122 13.04 -4.72 -0.29
C SER A 122 12.69 -3.70 -1.38
N ARG A 123 11.96 -4.14 -2.41
CA ARG A 123 11.46 -3.24 -3.45
C ARG A 123 10.57 -2.13 -2.89
N SER A 124 9.70 -2.49 -1.94
CA SER A 124 8.85 -1.53 -1.24
C SER A 124 9.66 -0.42 -0.55
N SER A 125 10.85 -0.72 0.00
CA SER A 125 11.68 0.27 0.68
C SER A 125 12.14 1.40 -0.24
N TYR A 126 12.63 1.12 -1.45
CA TYR A 126 13.08 2.19 -2.34
C TYR A 126 11.92 3.00 -2.92
N PHE A 127 10.73 2.40 -3.09
CA PHE A 127 9.54 3.16 -3.51
C PHE A 127 8.98 4.05 -2.39
N VAL A 128 8.99 3.58 -1.14
CA VAL A 128 8.66 4.41 0.03
C VAL A 128 9.66 5.56 0.15
N ALA A 129 10.96 5.30 -0.02
CA ALA A 129 11.99 6.34 -0.03
C ALA A 129 11.76 7.36 -1.17
N ALA A 130 11.38 6.91 -2.37
CA ALA A 130 11.04 7.79 -3.48
C ALA A 130 9.85 8.69 -3.13
N PHE A 131 8.80 8.13 -2.52
CA PHE A 131 7.61 8.90 -2.14
C PHE A 131 7.91 9.91 -1.02
N ALA A 132 8.61 9.49 0.04
CA ALA A 132 9.03 10.38 1.11
C ALA A 132 9.93 11.51 0.59
N THR A 133 10.83 11.22 -0.35
CA THR A 133 11.68 12.23 -0.99
C THR A 133 10.87 13.22 -1.81
N ALA A 134 9.82 12.75 -2.50
CA ALA A 134 8.91 13.63 -3.23
C ALA A 134 8.12 14.56 -2.31
N LEU A 135 7.59 14.03 -1.19
CA LEU A 135 6.92 14.85 -0.17
C LEU A 135 7.86 15.89 0.44
N ARG A 136 9.09 15.48 0.78
CA ARG A 136 10.14 16.40 1.26
C ARG A 136 10.44 17.50 0.26
N ALA A 137 10.53 17.19 -1.03
CA ALA A 137 10.84 18.18 -2.06
C ALA A 137 9.73 19.23 -2.22
N ILE A 138 8.46 18.85 -2.01
CA ILE A 138 7.28 19.72 -2.17
C ILE A 138 6.98 20.52 -0.90
N HIS A 139 7.13 19.89 0.27
CA HIS A 139 6.74 20.45 1.55
C HIS A 139 7.92 20.89 2.42
N HIS A 140 9.16 20.67 2.01
CA HIS A 140 10.37 21.06 2.75
C HIS A 140 10.43 20.54 4.20
N GLN A 141 9.85 19.36 4.44
CA GLN A 141 9.88 18.68 5.74
C GLN A 141 10.89 17.52 5.73
N ASP A 142 11.71 17.44 6.77
CA ASP A 142 12.69 16.38 6.97
C ASP A 142 12.18 15.20 7.82
N ASP A 143 10.95 15.29 8.35
CA ASP A 143 10.30 14.23 9.11
C ASP A 143 8.93 13.93 8.49
N ILE A 144 8.89 12.87 7.68
CA ILE A 144 7.75 12.50 6.85
C ILE A 144 7.06 11.25 7.42
N GLY A 145 5.76 11.34 7.69
CA GLY A 145 4.91 10.21 8.04
C GLY A 145 3.99 9.82 6.88
N LEU A 146 3.88 8.53 6.58
CA LEU A 146 2.94 8.02 5.57
C LEU A 146 2.32 6.69 6.02
N LEU A 147 1.10 6.40 5.60
CA LEU A 147 0.39 5.16 5.93
C LEU A 147 0.65 4.11 4.86
N MET A 148 1.33 3.04 5.22
CA MET A 148 1.51 1.87 4.36
C MET A 148 0.42 0.83 4.65
N VAL A 149 -0.24 0.35 3.59
CA VAL A 149 -1.20 -0.75 3.68
C VAL A 149 -0.45 -2.08 3.78
N VAL A 150 -0.78 -2.88 4.79
CA VAL A 150 -0.20 -4.21 5.02
C VAL A 150 -1.32 -5.24 5.06
N ALA A 151 -1.23 -6.25 4.19
CA ALA A 151 -2.17 -7.36 4.22
C ALA A 151 -1.92 -8.26 5.44
N LYS A 152 -2.97 -8.52 6.20
CA LYS A 152 -3.01 -9.45 7.33
C LYS A 152 -3.38 -10.85 6.87
N ARG A 153 -2.51 -11.37 6.01
CA ARG A 153 -2.49 -12.73 5.46
C ARG A 153 -1.29 -13.48 6.06
N GLY A 154 -1.13 -14.77 5.78
CA GLY A 154 -0.04 -15.61 6.31
C GLY A 154 -0.50 -16.81 7.13
N SER A 155 -1.76 -17.21 7.01
CA SER A 155 -2.21 -18.49 7.52
C SER A 155 -3.12 -19.17 6.51
N ARG A 156 -3.10 -20.50 6.46
CA ARG A 156 -3.88 -21.27 5.48
C ARG A 156 -5.36 -20.89 5.45
N VAL A 157 -5.94 -20.57 6.60
CA VAL A 157 -7.35 -20.16 6.71
C VAL A 157 -7.54 -18.75 6.13
N LEU A 158 -6.68 -17.80 6.49
CA LEU A 158 -6.80 -16.45 5.97
C LEU A 158 -6.47 -16.41 4.48
N ASP A 159 -5.42 -17.08 4.02
CA ASP A 159 -4.94 -17.05 2.63
C ASP A 159 -5.93 -17.66 1.62
N SER A 160 -6.89 -18.46 2.10
CA SER A 160 -7.94 -19.11 1.28
C SER A 160 -9.34 -18.51 1.47
N ALA A 161 -9.46 -17.40 2.20
CA ALA A 161 -10.73 -16.75 2.50
C ALA A 161 -10.97 -15.48 1.67
N PHE A 162 -12.19 -15.29 1.19
CA PHE A 162 -12.71 -13.97 0.83
C PHE A 162 -12.94 -13.15 2.10
N THR A 163 -12.12 -12.14 2.32
CA THR A 163 -12.19 -11.26 3.48
C THR A 163 -11.42 -9.97 3.20
N THR A 164 -11.66 -8.92 3.98
CA THR A 164 -10.81 -7.74 3.98
C THR A 164 -9.95 -7.75 5.22
N ARG A 165 -8.66 -8.00 5.05
CA ARG A 165 -7.71 -8.04 6.16
C ARG A 165 -6.50 -7.20 5.85
N LEU A 166 -6.64 -5.90 6.09
CA LEU A 166 -5.60 -4.91 5.87
C LEU A 166 -5.40 -4.11 7.16
N ASN A 167 -4.14 -3.83 7.51
CA ASN A 167 -3.80 -2.83 8.51
C ASN A 167 -3.11 -1.68 7.81
N LEU A 168 -3.46 -0.45 8.20
CA LEU A 168 -2.63 0.72 7.94
C LEU A 168 -1.58 0.78 9.04
N ASN A 169 -0.34 1.03 8.66
CA ASN A 169 0.76 1.25 9.59
C ASN A 169 1.56 2.47 9.14
N CYS A 170 1.95 3.33 10.08
CA CYS A 170 2.69 4.53 9.75
C CYS A 170 4.18 4.20 9.55
N VAL A 171 4.72 4.56 8.38
CA VAL A 171 6.16 4.58 8.11
C VAL A 171 6.64 6.02 8.32
N ARG A 172 7.51 6.22 9.31
CA ARG A 172 8.13 7.52 9.60
C ARG A 172 9.53 7.57 9.01
N VAL A 173 9.77 8.50 8.10
CA VAL A 173 11.04 8.67 7.39
C VAL A 173 11.67 9.99 7.82
N ARG A 174 12.84 9.91 8.45
CA ARG A 174 13.65 11.08 8.82
C ARG A 174 14.87 11.22 7.92
N PHE A 175 15.08 12.43 7.42
CA PHE A 175 16.19 12.78 6.55
C PHE A 175 17.33 13.41 7.36
N ASP A 176 18.57 12.97 7.11
CA ASP A 176 19.76 13.43 7.85
C ASP A 176 20.46 14.62 7.16
N GLY A 177 19.96 15.07 6.00
CA GLY A 177 20.53 16.18 5.24
C GLY A 177 20.08 16.21 3.78
N PRO A 178 20.60 17.13 2.95
CA PRO A 178 20.24 17.25 1.53
C PRO A 178 20.65 16.03 0.69
N GLN A 179 21.77 15.39 1.06
CA GLN A 179 22.23 14.12 0.49
C GLN A 179 22.18 13.06 1.59
N ASP A 180 21.54 11.94 1.31
CA ASP A 180 21.25 10.90 2.30
C ASP A 180 21.36 9.51 1.67
N ASP A 181 22.60 9.06 1.47
CA ASP A 181 22.91 7.80 0.78
C ASP A 181 22.38 6.56 1.54
N LYS A 182 22.10 6.72 2.84
CA LYS A 182 21.59 5.64 3.70
C LYS A 182 20.08 5.63 3.83
N LEU A 183 19.37 6.58 3.19
CA LEU A 183 17.92 6.72 3.29
C LEU A 183 17.17 5.41 3.06
N VAL A 184 17.46 4.71 1.96
CA VAL A 184 16.74 3.47 1.60
C VAL A 184 16.96 2.36 2.62
N LEU A 185 18.17 2.29 3.20
CA LEU A 185 18.47 1.31 4.26
C LEU A 185 17.72 1.63 5.54
N ARG A 186 17.70 2.90 5.97
CA ARG A 186 16.91 3.30 7.15
C ARG A 186 15.41 3.08 6.93
N VAL A 187 14.89 3.41 5.75
CA VAL A 187 13.50 3.12 5.38
C VAL A 187 13.21 1.62 5.42
N HIS A 188 14.15 0.79 4.95
CA HIS A 188 14.02 -0.67 5.05
C HIS A 188 13.96 -1.16 6.50
N GLU A 189 14.82 -0.66 7.37
CA GLU A 189 14.82 -0.96 8.80
C GLU A 189 13.51 -0.53 9.46
N THR A 190 13.02 0.69 9.17
CA THR A 190 11.71 1.17 9.66
C THR A 190 10.56 0.28 9.22
N ILE A 191 10.55 -0.15 7.94
CA ILE A 191 9.54 -1.08 7.44
C ILE A 191 9.65 -2.43 8.14
N ALA A 192 10.86 -2.95 8.38
CA ALA A 192 11.06 -4.21 9.07
C ALA A 192 10.57 -4.16 10.53
N ASP A 193 10.83 -3.06 11.24
CA ASP A 193 10.35 -2.86 12.62
C ASP A 193 8.83 -2.70 12.68
N LEU A 194 8.26 -1.95 11.74
CA LEU A 194 6.81 -1.88 11.55
C LEU A 194 6.19 -3.26 11.31
N MET A 195 6.83 -4.11 10.50
CA MET A 195 6.37 -5.48 10.24
C MET A 195 6.52 -6.39 11.46
N ARG A 196 7.31 -6.04 12.47
CA ARG A 196 7.31 -6.73 13.78
C ARG A 196 6.19 -6.22 14.70
N ALA A 197 5.74 -4.98 14.50
CA ALA A 197 4.71 -4.32 15.29
C ALA A 197 3.33 -4.20 14.62
N GLN A 198 3.14 -4.92 13.52
CA GLN A 198 1.99 -4.76 12.63
C GLN A 198 0.64 -5.22 13.22
N ASP A 199 0.60 -5.96 14.35
CA ASP A 199 -0.63 -6.53 14.91
C ASP A 199 -1.48 -5.52 15.68
N VAL A 200 -0.89 -4.38 16.02
CA VAL A 200 -1.59 -3.18 16.48
C VAL A 200 -1.89 -2.30 15.26
N PRO A 201 -3.16 -2.14 14.85
CA PRO A 201 -3.51 -1.27 13.73
C PRO A 201 -3.20 0.20 14.04
N PHE A 202 -2.91 1.01 13.01
CA PHE A 202 -2.71 2.44 13.19
C PHE A 202 -3.91 3.14 13.84
N ALA A 203 -5.15 2.74 13.56
CA ALA A 203 -6.34 3.30 14.21
C ALA A 203 -6.31 3.13 15.74
N GLU A 204 -5.95 1.94 16.24
CA GLU A 204 -5.80 1.70 17.69
C GLU A 204 -4.70 2.57 18.30
N THR A 205 -3.65 2.84 17.52
CA THR A 205 -2.54 3.69 17.96
C THR A 205 -2.89 5.18 17.93
N ALA A 206 -3.63 5.62 16.91
CA ALA A 206 -4.10 6.99 16.76
C ALA A 206 -5.08 7.37 17.88
N ASP A 207 -5.88 6.41 18.36
CA ASP A 207 -6.79 6.58 19.49
C ASP A 207 -6.09 6.49 20.86
N ASP A 208 -4.83 6.04 20.92
CA ASP A 208 -4.07 5.94 22.18
C ASP A 208 -3.52 7.33 22.58
N PRO A 209 -4.00 7.93 23.68
CA PRO A 209 -3.52 9.25 24.12
C PRO A 209 -2.01 9.28 24.39
N ALA A 210 -1.41 8.14 24.75
CA ALA A 210 0.02 8.02 25.00
C ALA A 210 0.86 8.07 23.70
N ALA A 211 0.26 7.89 22.53
CA ALA A 211 0.93 8.10 21.25
C ALA A 211 1.12 9.59 20.93
N GLY A 212 0.29 10.47 21.52
CA GLY A 212 0.42 11.92 21.39
C GLY A 212 0.16 12.46 19.98
N LEU A 213 -0.62 11.75 19.17
CA LEU A 213 -1.02 12.19 17.84
C LEU A 213 -2.25 13.09 17.92
N SER A 214 -2.19 14.27 17.29
CA SER A 214 -3.38 15.09 17.10
C SER A 214 -4.21 14.58 15.92
N SER A 215 -5.51 14.91 15.91
CA SER A 215 -6.40 14.59 14.79
C SER A 215 -5.91 15.21 13.47
N GLU A 216 -5.27 16.38 13.53
CA GLU A 216 -4.70 17.07 12.36
C GLU A 216 -3.51 16.29 11.79
N VAL A 217 -2.62 15.75 12.65
CA VAL A 217 -1.52 14.89 12.21
C VAL A 217 -2.08 13.65 11.53
N VAL A 218 -3.02 12.96 12.17
CA VAL A 218 -3.68 11.76 11.62
C VAL A 218 -4.33 12.04 10.27
N ALA A 219 -5.06 13.15 10.15
CA ALA A 219 -5.75 13.56 8.94
C ALA A 219 -4.78 13.98 7.82
N SER A 220 -3.52 14.31 8.12
CA SER A 220 -2.54 14.75 7.12
C SER A 220 -1.74 13.60 6.49
N LEU A 221 -1.81 12.37 7.01
CA LEU A 221 -0.94 11.28 6.55
C LEU A 221 -1.38 10.76 5.17
N PRO A 222 -0.52 10.85 4.14
CA PRO A 222 -0.83 10.26 2.85
C PRO A 222 -0.72 8.74 2.88
N THR A 223 -1.44 8.08 1.98
CA THR A 223 -1.43 6.61 1.88
C THR A 223 -0.45 6.14 0.81
N PHE A 224 0.28 5.05 1.10
CA PHE A 224 1.16 4.35 0.18
C PHE A 224 0.75 2.88 0.09
N VAL A 225 0.64 2.38 -1.14
CA VAL A 225 0.26 1.00 -1.44
C VAL A 225 1.26 0.39 -2.41
N TYR A 226 1.87 -0.72 -2.01
CA TYR A 226 2.67 -1.55 -2.91
C TYR A 226 1.84 -2.78 -3.29
N GLN A 227 1.38 -2.85 -4.55
CA GLN A 227 0.47 -3.88 -5.04
C GLN A 227 1.24 -5.00 -5.73
N ASP A 228 1.97 -5.80 -4.96
CA ASP A 228 2.68 -6.99 -5.47
C ASP A 228 1.79 -8.23 -5.61
N ASN A 229 0.48 -8.08 -5.38
CA ASN A 229 -0.49 -9.13 -5.63
C ASN A 229 -0.55 -9.44 -7.14
N LEU A 230 -0.55 -10.74 -7.46
CA LEU A 230 -0.74 -11.21 -8.82
C LEU A 230 -2.20 -11.00 -9.24
N VAL A 231 -2.43 -9.99 -10.08
CA VAL A 231 -3.72 -9.79 -10.76
C VAL A 231 -3.72 -10.69 -12.00
N LEU A 232 -4.29 -11.87 -11.85
CA LEU A 232 -4.50 -12.78 -12.98
C LEU A 232 -5.66 -12.26 -13.84
N PRO A 233 -5.53 -12.26 -15.18
CA PRO A 233 -6.69 -12.02 -16.02
C PRO A 233 -7.73 -13.10 -15.76
N LEU A 234 -9.01 -12.69 -15.72
CA LEU A 234 -10.10 -13.64 -15.68
C LEU A 234 -10.18 -14.32 -17.05
N GLU A 235 -10.04 -15.63 -17.14
CA GLU A 235 -10.14 -16.36 -18.42
C GLU A 235 -11.33 -17.30 -18.38
N LEU A 236 -12.35 -17.03 -19.19
CA LEU A 236 -13.56 -17.85 -19.26
C LEU A 236 -13.68 -18.43 -20.68
N PRO A 237 -13.61 -19.76 -20.87
CA PRO A 237 -13.73 -20.38 -22.20
C PRO A 237 -14.94 -19.90 -23.00
N GLY A 238 -14.71 -19.36 -24.20
CA GLY A 238 -15.78 -18.83 -25.04
C GLY A 238 -16.27 -17.42 -24.69
N CYS A 239 -15.63 -16.74 -23.74
CA CYS A 239 -15.87 -15.33 -23.43
C CYS A 239 -14.66 -14.46 -23.75
N ARG A 240 -14.93 -13.20 -24.11
CA ARG A 240 -13.96 -12.14 -23.98
C ARG A 240 -14.09 -11.55 -22.58
N THR A 241 -12.98 -11.46 -21.87
CA THR A 241 -12.88 -10.88 -20.55
C THR A 241 -12.01 -9.63 -20.61
N GLU A 242 -12.39 -8.62 -19.84
CA GLU A 242 -11.69 -7.35 -19.78
C GLU A 242 -11.82 -6.81 -18.36
N GLU A 243 -10.70 -6.40 -17.76
CA GLU A 243 -10.71 -5.71 -16.48
C GLU A 243 -11.00 -4.23 -16.72
N VAL A 244 -12.11 -3.72 -16.20
CA VAL A 244 -12.46 -2.30 -16.29
C VAL A 244 -11.91 -1.57 -15.06
N VAL A 245 -10.71 -1.02 -15.19
CA VAL A 245 -10.00 -0.34 -14.09
C VAL A 245 -10.40 1.13 -13.95
N ASP A 246 -10.85 1.78 -15.03
CA ASP A 246 -11.23 3.21 -15.04
C ASP A 246 -12.48 3.42 -15.94
N PRO A 247 -13.49 4.23 -15.56
CA PRO A 247 -13.67 4.96 -14.32
C PRO A 247 -14.68 4.26 -13.39
N TYR A 248 -14.28 3.21 -12.70
CA TYR A 248 -15.24 2.44 -11.89
C TYR A 248 -15.54 3.09 -10.53
N ALA A 249 -14.54 3.69 -9.87
CA ALA A 249 -14.73 4.50 -8.67
C ALA A 249 -14.49 5.99 -9.00
N ARG A 250 -15.54 6.81 -8.96
CA ARG A 250 -15.44 8.27 -9.19
C ARG A 250 -15.00 9.04 -7.94
N GLU A 251 -15.13 8.40 -6.79
CA GLU A 251 -14.87 9.01 -5.48
C GLU A 251 -13.94 8.15 -4.64
N VAL A 252 -13.21 8.79 -3.72
CA VAL A 252 -12.39 8.15 -2.69
C VAL A 252 -12.48 8.93 -1.39
N SER A 253 -12.23 8.28 -0.26
CA SER A 253 -12.13 8.92 1.05
C SER A 253 -10.76 9.54 1.32
N ASN A 254 -9.69 8.95 0.76
CA ASN A 254 -8.32 9.37 1.06
C ASN A 254 -7.92 10.55 0.18
N GLY A 255 -7.34 11.58 0.79
CA GLY A 255 -6.93 12.79 0.09
C GLY A 255 -5.81 12.55 -0.92
N LEU A 256 -4.76 11.83 -0.52
CA LEU A 256 -3.60 11.49 -1.35
C LEU A 256 -3.25 10.02 -1.16
N THR A 257 -3.21 9.26 -2.26
CA THR A 257 -2.77 7.86 -2.30
C THR A 257 -1.75 7.67 -3.41
N VAL A 258 -0.63 7.03 -3.07
CA VAL A 258 0.38 6.58 -4.03
C VAL A 258 0.32 5.07 -4.12
N GLU A 259 0.14 4.55 -5.33
CA GLU A 259 0.09 3.14 -5.62
C GLU A 259 1.24 2.78 -6.56
N VAL A 260 2.02 1.79 -6.16
CA VAL A 260 2.99 1.14 -7.03
C VAL A 260 2.39 -0.18 -7.47
N LEU A 261 2.27 -0.35 -8.79
CA LEU A 261 1.77 -1.56 -9.40
C LEU A 261 2.92 -2.22 -10.21
N PRO A 262 3.71 -3.12 -9.59
CA PRO A 262 4.70 -3.89 -10.30
C PRO A 262 4.09 -4.70 -11.44
N ARG A 263 4.84 -4.82 -12.52
CA ARG A 263 4.61 -5.70 -13.66
C ARG A 263 5.83 -6.61 -13.81
N VAL A 264 5.83 -7.44 -14.84
CA VAL A 264 6.91 -8.42 -15.08
C VAL A 264 8.27 -7.72 -15.20
N ASP A 265 8.33 -6.61 -15.94
CA ASP A 265 9.56 -5.89 -16.26
C ASP A 265 9.57 -4.43 -15.78
N HIS A 266 8.41 -3.78 -15.69
CA HIS A 266 8.27 -2.38 -15.27
C HIS A 266 7.40 -2.24 -14.02
N ALA A 267 7.19 -1.01 -13.55
CA ALA A 267 6.14 -0.71 -12.58
C ALA A 267 5.33 0.51 -13.05
N LEU A 268 4.04 0.52 -12.73
CA LEU A 268 3.23 1.73 -12.85
C LEU A 268 3.23 2.44 -11.50
N LEU A 269 3.47 3.74 -11.52
CA LEU A 269 3.35 4.62 -10.36
C LEU A 269 2.13 5.50 -10.56
N ARG A 270 1.09 5.27 -9.75
CA ARG A 270 -0.16 6.01 -9.79
C ARG A 270 -0.29 6.88 -8.55
N VAL A 271 -0.43 8.19 -8.74
CA VAL A 271 -0.79 9.13 -7.68
C VAL A 271 -2.24 9.53 -7.86
N THR A 272 -3.07 9.15 -6.90
CA THR A 272 -4.49 9.47 -6.85
C THR A 272 -4.73 10.55 -5.82
N ILE A 273 -5.43 11.61 -6.22
CA ILE A 273 -5.80 12.71 -5.32
C ILE A 273 -7.30 12.95 -5.32
N ARG A 274 -7.78 13.49 -4.19
CA ARG A 274 -9.08 14.14 -4.05
C ARG A 274 -9.05 15.55 -4.62
N THR A 275 -9.71 15.77 -5.74
CA THR A 275 -9.61 17.04 -6.51
C THR A 275 -10.34 18.21 -5.86
N ASP A 276 -11.20 17.94 -4.88
CA ASP A 276 -11.86 18.92 -4.02
C ASP A 276 -10.97 19.42 -2.87
N TYR A 277 -9.84 18.75 -2.58
CA TYR A 277 -8.86 19.17 -1.55
C TYR A 277 -7.49 19.51 -2.14
N LEU A 278 -7.04 18.75 -3.14
CA LEU A 278 -5.70 18.82 -3.69
C LEU A 278 -5.76 19.15 -5.20
N PRO A 279 -4.86 20.02 -5.70
CA PRO A 279 -4.80 20.32 -7.12
C PRO A 279 -4.21 19.15 -7.90
N TYR A 280 -4.72 18.86 -9.10
CA TYR A 280 -4.20 17.81 -10.00
C TYR A 280 -2.68 17.88 -10.19
N ARG A 281 -2.15 19.10 -10.30
CA ARG A 281 -0.72 19.37 -10.45
C ARG A 281 0.14 18.74 -9.35
N LEU A 282 -0.38 18.58 -8.12
CA LEU A 282 0.35 17.90 -7.05
C LEU A 282 0.65 16.43 -7.41
N ALA A 283 -0.27 15.76 -8.10
CA ALA A 283 -0.07 14.38 -8.54
C ALA A 283 1.05 14.27 -9.59
N GLU A 284 1.13 15.25 -10.50
CA GLU A 284 2.19 15.35 -11.51
C GLU A 284 3.55 15.64 -10.88
N GLU A 285 3.60 16.59 -9.93
CA GLU A 285 4.82 16.95 -9.22
C GLU A 285 5.37 15.78 -8.39
N LEU A 286 4.50 15.09 -7.65
CA LEU A 286 4.87 13.89 -6.89
C LEU A 286 5.45 12.81 -7.82
N ASN A 287 4.78 12.47 -8.91
CA ASN A 287 5.30 11.50 -9.89
C ASN A 287 6.66 11.94 -10.44
N GLY A 288 6.81 13.22 -10.80
CA GLY A 288 8.07 13.76 -11.31
C GLY A 288 9.21 13.65 -10.30
N HIS A 289 8.98 13.97 -9.02
CA HIS A 289 9.99 13.84 -7.98
C HIS A 289 10.33 12.37 -7.67
N MET A 290 9.32 11.49 -7.60
CA MET A 290 9.53 10.06 -7.39
C MET A 290 10.33 9.45 -8.54
N LEU A 291 9.99 9.77 -9.78
CA LEU A 291 10.70 9.26 -10.96
C LEU A 291 12.15 9.75 -10.99
N ARG A 292 12.41 11.03 -10.69
CA ARG A 292 13.78 11.57 -10.58
C ARG A 292 14.62 10.83 -9.54
N PHE A 293 14.05 10.53 -8.37
CA PHE A 293 14.72 9.72 -7.34
C PHE A 293 15.05 8.33 -7.87
N LEU A 294 14.09 7.67 -8.53
CA LEU A 294 14.28 6.32 -9.06
C LEU A 294 15.32 6.30 -10.19
N GLU A 295 15.27 7.26 -11.11
CA GLU A 295 16.19 7.37 -12.24
C GLU A 295 17.63 7.62 -11.81
N ALA A 296 17.84 8.48 -10.80
CA ALA A 296 19.14 8.72 -10.18
C ALA A 296 19.82 7.43 -9.70
N GLY A 297 19.01 6.44 -9.30
CA GLY A 297 19.46 5.11 -8.91
C GLY A 297 20.04 5.06 -7.49
N PRO A 298 20.44 3.85 -7.05
CA PRO A 298 21.07 3.66 -5.74
C PRO A 298 22.41 4.41 -5.70
N ALA A 299 22.74 5.01 -4.56
CA ALA A 299 24.05 5.62 -4.35
C ALA A 299 25.16 4.61 -4.67
N PRO A 300 26.23 5.03 -5.39
CA PRO A 300 27.35 4.14 -5.65
C PRO A 300 27.91 3.66 -4.31
N ALA A 301 28.21 2.35 -4.21
CA ALA A 301 28.79 1.80 -2.99
C ALA A 301 30.01 2.64 -2.59
N PRO A 302 30.13 3.09 -1.32
CA PRO A 302 31.36 3.71 -0.86
C PRO A 302 32.49 2.71 -1.13
N GLY A 303 33.53 3.19 -1.84
CA GLY A 303 34.55 2.36 -2.48
C GLY A 303 35.02 1.18 -1.63
N ARG A 304 35.08 0.01 -2.27
CA ARG A 304 35.82 -1.15 -1.75
C ARG A 304 37.31 -0.90 -1.79
#